data_AF-A0AAU8G981-F1
#
_entry.id   AF-A0AAU8G981-F1
#
_cell.length_a   1.000
_cell.length_b   1.000
_cell.length_c   1.000
_cell.angle_alpha   90.00
_cell.angle_beta   90.00
_cell.angle_gamma   90.00
#
_symmetry.space_group_name_H-M   'P 1'
#
loop_
_entity.id
_entity.type
_entity.pdbx_description
1 polymer ?
#
loop_
_entity_poly.entity_id
_entity_poly.type
_entity_poly.pdbx_seq_one_letter_code
_entity_poly.pdbx_strand_id
1 'polypeptide(L)' 'MEPMKDTVKVEKLFASGRVSLVDPETKYRYTLMAYCPRDNGRAYISRYERWGSRLSRVVFSCSECLNTFEAEPQDLWIV' A
#
# COMPACT_ATOMS: atom_id res chain seq x y z
N MET A 1 8.43 12.26 3.62
CA MET A 1 7.19 12.17 2.82
C MET A 1 6.05 11.86 3.76
N GLU A 2 4.95 12.60 3.66
CA GLU A 2 3.76 12.39 4.49
C GLU A 2 2.80 11.44 3.75
N PRO A 3 2.27 10.40 4.43
CA PRO A 3 1.29 9.52 3.83
C PRO A 3 -0.01 10.28 3.53
N MET A 4 -0.55 10.10 2.33
CA MET A 4 -1.81 10.71 1.90
C MET A 4 -2.88 9.65 1.65
N LYS A 5 -4.13 9.96 2.06
CA LYS A 5 -5.28 9.11 1.78
C LYS A 5 -5.78 9.44 0.39
N ASP A 6 -5.49 8.55 -0.56
CA ASP A 6 -5.90 8.72 -1.96
C ASP A 6 -6.50 7.41 -2.47
N THR A 7 -7.80 7.26 -2.24
CA THR A 7 -8.55 6.06 -2.62
C THR A 7 -8.46 5.80 -4.12
N VAL A 8 -8.47 6.84 -4.95
CA VAL A 8 -8.40 6.71 -6.41
C VAL A 8 -7.06 6.11 -6.85
N LYS A 9 -5.94 6.56 -6.27
CA LYS A 9 -4.62 5.98 -6.55
C LYS A 9 -4.49 4.56 -6.01
N VAL A 10 -5.04 4.28 -4.82
CA VAL A 10 -5.08 2.91 -4.26
C VAL A 10 -5.87 1.97 -5.18
N GLU A 11 -7.07 2.35 -5.61
CA GLU A 11 -7.89 1.55 -6.53
C GLU A 11 -7.18 1.32 -7.87
N LYS A 12 -6.52 2.35 -8.41
CA LYS A 12 -5.72 2.23 -9.64
C LYS A 12 -4.56 1.25 -9.48
N LEU A 13 -3.91 1.23 -8.32
CA LEU A 13 -2.86 0.27 -8.00
C LEU A 13 -3.42 -1.16 -7.95
N PHE A 14 -4.56 -1.37 -7.28
CA PHE A 14 -5.22 -2.67 -7.22
C PHE A 14 -5.68 -3.15 -8.60
N ALA A 15 -6.33 -2.29 -9.38
CA ALA A 15 -6.82 -2.62 -10.72
C ALA A 15 -5.67 -2.94 -11.70
N SER A 16 -4.49 -2.35 -11.51
CA SER A 16 -3.31 -2.56 -12.35
C SER A 16 -2.38 -3.67 -11.87
N GLY A 17 -2.66 -4.29 -10.71
CA GLY A 17 -1.78 -5.31 -10.14
C GLY A 17 -0.47 -4.75 -9.59
N ARG A 18 -0.36 -3.43 -9.43
CA ARG A 18 0.89 -2.75 -9.03
C ARG A 18 0.79 -2.26 -7.61
N VAL A 19 1.90 -2.34 -6.90
CA VAL A 19 2.03 -1.82 -5.53
C VAL A 19 2.64 -0.42 -5.46
N SER A 20 3.11 0.09 -6.60
CA SER A 20 3.64 1.44 -6.74
C SER A 20 3.27 2.04 -8.09
N LEU A 21 3.02 3.35 -8.12
CA LEU A 21 2.84 4.13 -9.35
C LEU A 21 3.92 5.21 -9.43
N VAL A 22 4.29 5.58 -10.65
CA VAL A 22 5.13 6.75 -10.89
C VAL A 22 4.24 7.84 -11.44
N ASP A 23 4.26 8.98 -10.78
CA ASP A 23 3.57 10.19 -11.21
C ASP A 23 4.29 10.75 -12.45
N PRO A 24 3.58 10.92 -13.58
CA PRO A 24 4.21 11.33 -14.83
C PRO A 24 4.70 12.78 -14.80
N GLU A 25 4.10 13.64 -13.98
CA GLU A 25 4.41 15.07 -13.90
C GLU A 25 5.61 15.30 -12.97
N THR A 26 5.52 14.79 -11.75
CA THR A 26 6.53 14.99 -10.70
C THR A 26 7.66 13.96 -10.72
N LYS A 27 7.50 12.89 -11.51
CA LYS A 27 8.36 11.67 -11.50
C LYS A 27 8.41 10.97 -10.15
N TYR A 28 7.54 11.35 -9.22
CA TYR A 28 7.52 10.78 -7.89
C TYR A 28 6.94 9.37 -7.89
N ARG A 29 7.51 8.47 -7.07
CA ARG A 29 7.03 7.09 -6.94
C ARG A 29 6.18 6.95 -5.67
N TYR A 30 4.87 6.85 -5.84
CA TYR A 30 3.97 6.50 -4.76
C TYR A 30 3.92 4.99 -4.55
N THR A 31 3.93 4.53 -3.30
CA THR A 31 3.81 3.12 -2.91
C THR A 31 2.71 2.94 -1.87
N LEU A 32 2.04 1.77 -1.84
CA LEU A 32 1.04 1.49 -0.80
C LEU A 32 1.69 1.42 0.59
N MET A 33 0.93 1.88 1.58
CA MET A 33 1.29 1.90 2.99
C MET A 33 0.04 1.64 3.82
N ALA A 34 0.20 1.04 4.98
CA ALA A 34 -0.87 0.83 5.96
C ALA A 34 -0.40 1.25 7.35
N TYR A 35 -1.35 1.54 8.24
CA TYR A 35 -1.04 1.69 9.67
C TYR A 35 -1.14 0.35 10.37
N CYS A 36 -0.20 0.06 11.25
CA CYS A 36 -0.19 -1.18 11.99
C CYS A 36 -1.34 -1.19 13.02
N PRO A 37 -2.15 -2.27 13.07
CA PRO A 37 -3.26 -2.34 14.02
C PRO A 37 -2.82 -2.47 15.49
N ARG A 38 -1.54 -2.73 15.77
CA ARG A 38 -1.02 -2.90 17.14
C ARG A 38 -0.52 -1.61 17.78
N ASP A 39 0.22 -0.80 17.02
CA ASP A 39 0.94 0.37 17.53
C ASP A 39 0.68 1.64 16.71
N ASN A 40 -0.17 1.56 15.69
CA ASN A 40 -0.45 2.63 14.74
C ASN A 40 0.82 3.17 14.04
N GLY A 41 1.90 2.39 14.04
CA GLY A 41 3.14 2.67 13.31
C GLY A 41 2.96 2.48 11.81
N ARG A 42 3.93 3.00 11.04
CA ARG A 42 3.91 2.87 9.58
C ARG A 42 4.31 1.45 9.18
N ALA A 43 3.48 0.80 8.38
CA ALA A 43 3.76 -0.52 7.84
C ALA A 43 3.89 -0.45 6.32
N TYR A 44 4.94 -1.12 5.81
CA TYR A 44 5.30 -1.13 4.40
C TYR A 44 5.07 -2.52 3.80
N ILE A 45 4.96 -2.57 2.49
CA ILE A 45 4.66 -3.80 1.77
C ILE A 45 5.77 -4.82 1.97
N SER A 46 5.41 -5.98 2.48
CA SER A 46 6.29 -7.13 2.62
C SER A 46 6.06 -8.13 1.49
N ARG A 47 4.80 -8.40 1.16
CA ARG A 47 4.39 -9.34 0.11
C ARG A 47 3.10 -8.88 -0.53
N TYR A 48 2.88 -9.26 -1.78
CA TYR A 48 1.59 -9.09 -2.43
C TYR A 48 1.32 -10.25 -3.40
N GLU A 49 0.05 -10.50 -3.66
CA GLU A 49 -0.43 -11.52 -4.57
C GLU A 49 -1.32 -10.87 -5.64
N ARG A 50 -1.38 -11.52 -6.81
CA ARG A 50 -2.18 -11.07 -7.94
C ARG A 50 -3.17 -12.14 -8.33
N TRP A 51 -4.38 -11.70 -8.69
CA TRP A 51 -5.34 -12.51 -9.41
C TRP A 51 -5.45 -11.98 -10.84
N GLY A 52 -4.84 -12.68 -11.79
CA GLY A 52 -4.71 -12.20 -13.17
C GLY A 52 -3.92 -10.89 -13.22
N SER A 53 -4.57 -9.81 -13.68
CA SER A 53 -3.98 -8.48 -13.79
C SER A 53 -4.17 -7.59 -12.57
N ARG A 54 -4.90 -8.05 -11.53
CA ARG A 54 -5.26 -7.24 -10.35
C ARG A 54 -4.50 -7.69 -9.11
N LEU A 55 -4.28 -6.78 -8.16
CA LEU A 55 -3.86 -7.17 -6.81
C LEU A 55 -5.04 -7.85 -6.13
N SER A 56 -4.78 -9.01 -5.54
CA SER A 56 -5.76 -9.75 -4.73
C SER A 56 -5.47 -9.63 -3.25
N ARG A 57 -4.19 -9.51 -2.87
CA ARG A 57 -3.76 -9.48 -1.48
C ARG A 57 -2.50 -8.65 -1.33
N VAL A 58 -2.41 -7.84 -0.28
CA VAL A 58 -1.21 -7.09 0.07
C VAL A 58 -0.95 -7.26 1.55
N VAL A 59 0.23 -7.78 1.87
CA VAL A 59 0.72 -8.01 3.23
C VAL A 59 1.73 -6.93 3.57
N PHE A 60 1.51 -6.28 4.70
CA PHE A 60 2.36 -5.24 5.25
C PHE A 60 3.15 -5.78 6.44
N SER A 61 4.33 -5.22 6.67
CA SER A 61 5.15 -5.46 7.86
C SER A 61 5.38 -4.12 8.56
N CYS A 62 5.06 -4.07 9.85
CA CYS A 62 5.43 -2.95 10.71
C CYS A 62 6.91 -3.05 11.08
N SER A 63 7.67 -1.95 11.01
CA SER A 63 9.08 -1.93 11.45
C SER A 63 9.23 -1.91 12.96
N GLU A 64 8.22 -1.44 13.68
CA GLU A 64 8.26 -1.23 15.13
C GLU A 64 7.96 -2.53 15.89
N CYS A 65 6.79 -3.13 15.67
CA CYS A 65 6.38 -4.36 16.36
C CYS A 65 6.57 -5.65 15.55
N LEU A 66 7.14 -5.56 14.34
CA LEU A 66 7.37 -6.70 13.42
C LEU A 66 6.09 -7.47 13.03
N ASN A 67 4.91 -6.92 13.33
CA ASN A 67 3.64 -7.55 12.99
C ASN A 67 3.43 -7.52 11.48
N THR A 68 3.07 -8.67 10.92
CA THR A 68 2.63 -8.79 9.53
C THR A 68 1.12 -8.93 9.46
N PHE A 69 0.50 -8.20 8.53
CA PHE A 69 -0.95 -8.16 8.42
C PHE A 69 -1.39 -7.77 7.01
N GLU A 70 -2.63 -8.09 6.68
CA GLU A 70 -3.30 -7.64 5.47
C GLU A 70 -4.15 -6.42 5.77
N ALA A 71 -4.33 -5.58 4.76
CA ALA A 71 -5.21 -4.42 4.85
C ALA A 71 -6.07 -4.30 3.60
N GLU A 72 -7.35 -4.00 3.83
CA GLU A 72 -8.33 -3.74 2.78
C GLU A 72 -8.01 -2.42 2.07
N PRO A 73 -8.36 -2.24 0.78
CA PRO A 73 -8.07 -1.02 0.04
C PRO A 73 -8.51 0.27 0.73
N GLN A 74 -9.64 0.22 1.44
CA GLN A 74 -10.19 1.36 2.20
C GLN A 74 -9.32 1.80 3.38
N ASP A 75 -8.42 0.95 3.87
CA ASP A 75 -7.52 1.20 5.00
C ASP A 75 -6.10 1.60 4.54
N LEU A 76 -5.85 1.55 3.23
CA LEU A 76 -4.55 1.86 2.65
C LEU A 76 -4.33 3.35 2.39
N TRP A 77 -3.06 3.70 2.38
CA TRP A 77 -2.53 5.03 2.12
C TRP A 77 -1.46 4.90 1.04
N ILE A 78 -1.05 6.03 0.48
CA ILE A 78 0.12 6.10 -0.38
C ILE A 78 1.16 7.03 0.23
N VAL A 79 2.43 6.70 0.03
CA VAL A 79 3.59 7.47 0.45
C VAL A 79 4.58 7.58 -0.68
#